data_AF-A0AAV0FNZ6-F1
#
_entry.id   AF-A0AAV0FNZ6-F1
#
_cell.length_a   1.000
_cell.length_b   1.000
_cell.length_c   1.000
_cell.angle_alpha   90.00
_cell.angle_beta   90.00
_cell.angle_gamma   90.00
#
_symmetry.space_group_name_H-M   'P 1'
#
loop_
_entity.id
_entity.type
_entity.pdbx_description
1 polymer ?
#
loop_
_entity_poly.entity_id
_entity_poly.type
_entity_poly.pdbx_seq_one_letter_code
_entity_poly.pdbx_strand_id
1 'polypeptide(L)'
;MDFAYSTTTSAAPATRSAIIDGVVSPDEHCITAASEDNERPCWGCGLRLLVSPYAPAFRCAWCGAITNDNVIKSDNKCFKWKRLRDRCFVIFLILFMVFIICGGIWAVYPIVFSINYCHGVFHLIIAVTLSISTISTFSLTAFRSAGAPPNILWGSYPAVGKGGLENYTFCHYCSKPKSPRTHHCRSCGMCVLDMDHHCPFIGNCVGAENHRFFIMFLMSAVISMFYVNFMSAYAAYHTWPSFSYGTISSGTLTHDNELKEFTTAFLSSLVFLQARGVVLMYLFMCSVSVEIGLSMLLWQQLWYIYQGKTYLSHLSSGGDETTTKGWENVIRFFGCPYGTKRYLPMFVSSIHKIHKK
;
A
#
# COMPACT_ATOMS: atom_id res chain seq x y z
N MET A 1 65.55 -32.04 24.79
CA MET A 1 64.67 -33.21 24.90
C MET A 1 64.35 -33.64 23.50
N ASP A 2 65.11 -34.64 23.07
CA ASP A 2 65.09 -35.25 21.74
C ASP A 2 63.84 -36.09 21.49
N PHE A 3 63.79 -36.52 20.24
CA PHE A 3 63.07 -37.63 19.59
C PHE A 3 62.04 -37.15 18.56
N ALA A 4 62.02 -37.60 17.30
CA ALA A 4 62.99 -38.10 16.31
C ALA A 4 62.14 -38.69 15.16
N TYR A 5 62.50 -38.39 13.91
CA TYR A 5 62.32 -39.22 12.69
C TYR A 5 60.90 -39.73 12.31
N SER A 6 60.45 -39.63 11.07
CA SER A 6 61.09 -40.30 9.92
C SER A 6 60.60 -39.75 8.57
N THR A 7 61.57 -39.54 7.68
CA THR A 7 61.45 -39.24 6.26
C THR A 7 61.30 -40.54 5.46
N THR A 8 60.58 -40.54 4.34
CA THR A 8 61.05 -41.26 3.14
C THR A 8 60.47 -40.69 1.85
N THR A 9 61.37 -40.62 0.87
CA THR A 9 61.39 -39.95 -0.42
C THR A 9 61.09 -40.88 -1.60
N SER A 10 60.91 -40.26 -2.77
CA SER A 10 61.24 -40.76 -4.13
C SER A 10 60.13 -41.59 -4.82
N ALA A 11 59.93 -41.58 -6.14
CA ALA A 11 60.67 -41.03 -7.27
C ALA A 11 59.72 -40.92 -8.49
N ALA A 12 59.94 -39.96 -9.38
CA ALA A 12 59.66 -40.14 -10.82
C ALA A 12 60.91 -40.79 -11.46
N PRO A 13 60.82 -41.55 -12.56
CA PRO A 13 60.99 -40.90 -13.88
C PRO A 13 60.39 -41.61 -15.13
N ALA A 14 60.51 -40.89 -16.26
CA ALA A 14 60.83 -41.36 -17.62
C ALA A 14 59.75 -41.92 -18.58
N THR A 15 59.36 -41.04 -19.52
CA THR A 15 59.37 -41.19 -20.99
C THR A 15 59.54 -42.58 -21.62
N ARG A 16 58.62 -42.95 -22.53
CA ARG A 16 58.99 -43.47 -23.87
C ARG A 16 57.86 -43.31 -24.90
N SER A 17 58.26 -42.80 -26.07
CA SER A 17 57.50 -42.65 -27.31
C SER A 17 57.25 -44.02 -27.99
N ALA A 18 56.08 -44.16 -28.63
CA ALA A 18 55.91 -45.03 -29.80
C ALA A 18 54.77 -44.48 -30.68
N ILE A 19 55.15 -44.06 -31.89
CA ILE A 19 54.30 -43.68 -33.02
C ILE A 19 53.80 -44.96 -33.70
N ILE A 20 52.50 -45.11 -33.93
CA ILE A 20 51.94 -45.90 -35.05
C ILE A 20 50.67 -45.18 -35.55
N ASP A 21 50.69 -44.80 -36.82
CA ASP A 21 49.58 -44.20 -37.59
C ASP A 21 48.42 -45.19 -37.83
N GLY A 22 47.19 -44.69 -37.84
CA GLY A 22 46.00 -45.43 -38.23
C GLY A 22 44.76 -44.54 -38.37
N VAL A 23 44.29 -44.40 -39.61
CA VAL A 23 43.19 -43.56 -40.14
C VAL A 23 41.79 -44.04 -39.69
N VAL A 24 40.84 -43.10 -39.47
CA VAL A 24 39.41 -43.07 -39.92
C VAL A 24 38.41 -42.49 -38.89
N SER A 25 37.82 -41.34 -39.28
CA SER A 25 36.45 -40.79 -39.07
C SER A 25 35.94 -40.35 -37.67
N PRO A 26 35.24 -39.20 -37.58
CA PRO A 26 34.80 -38.58 -36.33
C PRO A 26 33.35 -38.98 -36.01
N ASP A 27 33.08 -39.27 -34.73
CA ASP A 27 31.77 -39.05 -34.08
C ASP A 27 31.92 -39.34 -32.58
N GLU A 28 32.89 -38.69 -31.94
CA GLU A 28 32.83 -38.56 -30.49
C GLU A 28 31.79 -37.49 -30.17
N HIS A 29 30.64 -37.96 -29.69
CA HIS A 29 29.71 -37.16 -28.91
C HIS A 29 30.51 -36.37 -27.88
N CYS A 30 30.67 -35.08 -28.12
CA CYS A 30 31.09 -34.14 -27.10
C CYS A 30 29.94 -34.05 -26.11
N ILE A 31 29.85 -35.02 -25.20
CA ILE A 31 29.20 -34.83 -23.91
C ILE A 31 30.08 -33.80 -23.23
N THR A 32 29.75 -32.53 -23.47
CA THR A 32 30.25 -31.42 -22.69
C THR A 32 29.85 -31.78 -21.26
N ALA A 33 30.82 -32.24 -20.47
CA ALA A 33 30.68 -32.34 -19.04
C ALA A 33 30.29 -30.93 -18.60
N ALA A 34 28.99 -30.72 -18.33
CA ALA A 34 28.51 -29.47 -17.81
C ALA A 34 29.29 -29.26 -16.51
N SER A 35 30.18 -28.28 -16.50
CA SER A 35 30.94 -27.90 -15.32
C SER A 35 29.97 -27.75 -14.14
N GLU A 36 30.25 -28.41 -13.02
CA GLU A 36 29.44 -28.38 -11.79
C GLU A 36 29.11 -26.94 -11.33
N ASP A 37 29.87 -25.95 -11.81
CA ASP A 37 29.70 -24.51 -11.58
C ASP A 37 28.38 -23.89 -12.09
N ASN A 38 27.62 -24.60 -12.95
CA ASN A 38 26.35 -24.10 -13.51
C ASN A 38 25.10 -24.70 -12.84
N GLU A 39 25.26 -25.57 -11.84
CA GLU A 39 24.14 -26.12 -11.09
C GLU A 39 23.75 -25.23 -9.91
N ARG A 40 22.49 -24.79 -9.87
CA ARG A 40 21.94 -24.06 -8.71
C ARG A 40 20.69 -24.76 -8.19
N PRO A 41 20.57 -25.00 -6.87
CA PRO A 41 19.33 -25.51 -6.31
C PRO A 41 18.24 -24.44 -6.41
N CYS A 42 17.06 -24.84 -6.88
CA CYS A 42 15.88 -24.00 -6.80
C CYS A 42 15.57 -23.72 -5.32
N TRP A 43 15.48 -22.46 -4.91
CA TRP A 43 15.09 -22.12 -3.54
C TRP A 43 13.74 -22.77 -3.21
N GLY A 44 12.78 -22.73 -4.13
CA GLY A 44 11.41 -23.21 -3.93
C GLY A 44 11.28 -24.70 -3.66
N CYS A 45 11.68 -25.55 -4.60
CA CYS A 45 11.55 -27.02 -4.47
C CYS A 45 12.86 -27.75 -4.16
N GLY A 46 14.02 -27.10 -4.15
CA GLY A 46 15.31 -27.76 -3.92
C GLY A 46 15.86 -28.57 -5.11
N LEU A 47 15.16 -28.62 -6.25
CA LEU A 47 15.64 -29.28 -7.46
C LEU A 47 16.90 -28.58 -7.99
N ARG A 48 17.95 -29.34 -8.31
CA ARG A 48 19.15 -28.82 -8.97
C ARG A 48 18.82 -28.47 -10.42
N LEU A 49 19.06 -27.22 -10.79
CA LEU A 49 18.79 -26.70 -12.12
C LEU A 49 20.11 -26.31 -12.77
N LEU A 50 20.29 -26.67 -14.04
CA LEU A 50 21.36 -26.14 -14.88
C LEU A 50 20.95 -24.74 -15.35
N VAL A 51 21.67 -23.72 -14.91
CA VAL A 51 21.38 -22.31 -15.21
C VAL A 51 22.62 -21.69 -15.87
N SER A 52 22.40 -20.86 -16.90
CA SER A 52 23.48 -20.08 -17.50
C SER A 52 24.12 -19.15 -16.47
N PRO A 53 25.45 -19.06 -16.38
CA PRO A 53 26.14 -18.25 -15.37
C PRO A 53 25.85 -16.75 -15.50
N TYR A 54 25.36 -16.29 -16.65
CA TYR A 54 25.02 -14.91 -16.93
C TYR A 54 23.52 -14.58 -16.79
N ALA A 55 22.68 -15.54 -16.38
CA ALA A 55 21.25 -15.30 -16.20
C ALA A 55 20.98 -14.60 -14.85
N PRO A 56 20.58 -13.31 -14.82
CA PRO A 56 20.33 -12.59 -13.57
C PRO A 56 19.05 -13.06 -12.85
N ALA A 57 18.19 -13.76 -13.59
CA ALA A 57 16.95 -14.34 -13.12
C ALA A 57 16.64 -15.64 -13.87
N PHE A 58 16.10 -16.63 -13.18
CA PHE A 58 15.64 -17.88 -13.79
C PHE A 58 14.36 -18.41 -13.14
N ARG A 59 13.58 -19.18 -13.89
CA ARG A 59 12.35 -19.82 -13.44
C ARG A 59 12.54 -21.34 -13.37
N CYS A 60 12.15 -21.96 -12.26
CA CYS A 60 12.15 -23.41 -12.12
C CYS A 60 11.05 -24.04 -12.99
N ALA A 61 11.43 -24.94 -13.90
CA ALA A 61 10.48 -25.64 -14.77
C ALA A 61 9.54 -26.61 -14.03
N TRP A 62 9.89 -27.05 -12.81
CA TRP A 62 9.04 -27.91 -12.00
C TRP A 62 8.05 -27.12 -11.15
N CYS A 63 8.55 -26.36 -10.17
CA CYS A 63 7.67 -25.68 -9.21
C CYS A 63 7.21 -24.29 -9.67
N GLY A 64 7.85 -23.70 -10.68
CA GLY A 64 7.50 -22.36 -11.19
C GLY A 64 8.12 -21.19 -10.42
N ALA A 65 8.92 -21.45 -9.38
CA ALA A 65 9.60 -20.44 -8.58
C ALA A 65 10.62 -19.63 -9.41
N ILE A 66 10.66 -18.32 -9.20
CA ILE A 66 11.56 -17.38 -9.85
C ILE A 66 12.66 -16.98 -8.87
N THR A 67 13.92 -17.13 -9.28
CA THR A 67 15.12 -16.72 -8.54
C THR A 67 15.72 -15.51 -9.20
N ASN A 68 16.03 -14.45 -8.45
CA ASN A 68 16.76 -13.28 -8.92
C ASN A 68 18.00 -13.09 -8.03
N ASP A 69 19.19 -13.08 -8.62
CA ASP A 69 20.48 -13.10 -7.89
C ASP A 69 21.06 -11.71 -7.56
N ASN A 70 20.33 -10.64 -7.89
CA ASN A 70 20.84 -9.26 -7.79
C ASN A 70 20.56 -8.53 -6.44
N VAL A 71 20.58 -9.20 -5.28
CA VAL A 71 20.19 -8.53 -4.03
C VAL A 71 21.26 -8.56 -2.94
N ILE A 72 22.01 -7.47 -2.84
CA ILE A 72 22.88 -7.14 -1.70
C ILE A 72 22.01 -6.80 -0.48
N LYS A 73 22.27 -7.45 0.66
CA LYS A 73 21.70 -7.08 1.96
C LYS A 73 22.27 -5.75 2.42
N SER A 74 21.45 -4.70 2.42
CA SER A 74 21.74 -3.46 3.14
C SER A 74 20.97 -3.47 4.46
N ASP A 75 21.68 -3.72 5.57
CA ASP A 75 21.08 -3.66 6.92
C ASP A 75 20.82 -2.21 7.35
N ASN A 76 19.55 -1.86 7.53
CA ASN A 76 19.16 -0.57 8.09
C ASN A 76 19.13 -0.66 9.62
N LYS A 77 20.24 -0.31 10.28
CA LYS A 77 20.35 -0.15 11.75
C LYS A 77 19.26 0.76 12.37
N CYS A 78 18.58 1.59 11.56
CA CYS A 78 17.58 2.57 11.99
C CYS A 78 16.11 2.11 11.84
N PHE A 79 15.83 0.81 11.65
CA PHE A 79 14.44 0.31 11.48
C PHE A 79 13.51 0.65 12.65
N LYS A 80 13.95 0.38 13.90
CA LYS A 80 13.13 0.63 15.10
C LYS A 80 12.79 2.11 15.27
N TRP A 81 13.74 3.00 14.96
CA TRP A 81 13.54 4.45 15.08
C TRP A 81 12.56 4.99 14.03
N LYS A 82 12.65 4.54 12.77
CA LYS A 82 11.66 4.89 11.73
C LYS A 82 10.25 4.46 12.15
N ARG A 83 10.09 3.24 12.63
CA ARG A 83 8.79 2.74 13.12
C ARG A 83 8.25 3.54 14.30
N LEU A 84 9.11 3.89 15.26
CA LEU A 84 8.71 4.72 16.40
C LEU A 84 8.26 6.12 15.94
N ARG A 85 9.06 6.78 15.10
CA ARG A 85 8.75 8.09 14.52
C ARG A 85 7.40 8.08 13.81
N ASP A 86 7.18 7.08 12.95
CA ASP A 86 5.94 6.96 12.18
C ASP A 86 4.74 6.72 13.11
N ARG A 87 4.90 5.95 14.21
CA ARG A 87 3.85 5.76 15.23
C ARG A 87 3.56 7.04 16.03
N CYS A 88 4.59 7.76 16.45
CA CYS A 88 4.42 9.05 17.13
C CYS A 88 3.71 10.07 16.22
N PHE A 89 4.07 10.09 14.94
CA PHE A 89 3.42 10.95 13.95
C PHE A 89 1.93 10.63 13.79
N VAL A 90 1.55 9.36 13.72
CA VAL A 90 0.14 8.94 13.66
C VAL A 90 -0.63 9.35 14.92
N ILE A 91 -0.05 9.18 16.11
CA ILE A 91 -0.70 9.60 17.36
C ILE A 91 -0.92 11.12 17.35
N PHE A 92 0.09 11.88 16.94
CA PHE A 92 -0.03 13.33 16.77
C PHE A 92 -1.15 13.69 15.77
N LEU A 93 -1.23 13.00 14.63
CA LEU A 93 -2.30 13.22 13.65
C LEU A 93 -3.69 12.93 14.20
N ILE A 94 -3.87 11.86 14.99
CA ILE A 94 -5.16 11.56 15.64
C ILE A 94 -5.54 12.66 16.61
N LEU A 95 -4.60 13.12 17.45
CA LEU A 95 -4.85 14.22 18.38
C LEU A 95 -5.18 15.52 17.64
N PHE A 96 -4.49 15.79 16.53
CA PHE A 96 -4.77 16.94 15.68
C PHE A 96 -6.16 16.85 15.04
N MET A 97 -6.57 15.68 14.53
CA MET A 97 -7.92 15.45 14.01
C MET A 97 -8.99 15.70 15.08
N VAL A 98 -8.80 15.18 16.29
CA VAL A 98 -9.72 15.41 17.41
C VAL A 98 -9.80 16.90 17.77
N PHE A 99 -8.66 17.59 17.81
CA PHE A 99 -8.60 19.03 18.06
C PHE A 99 -9.39 19.83 17.01
N ILE A 100 -9.21 19.54 15.72
CA ILE A 100 -9.95 20.20 14.63
C ILE A 100 -11.45 19.90 14.72
N ILE A 101 -11.84 18.66 15.03
CA ILE A 101 -13.26 18.28 15.20
C ILE A 101 -13.89 19.05 16.36
N CYS A 102 -13.24 19.07 17.54
CA CYS A 102 -13.73 19.82 18.69
C CYS A 102 -13.80 21.33 18.41
N GLY A 103 -12.80 21.89 17.74
CA GLY A 103 -12.77 23.28 17.33
C GLY A 103 -13.90 23.63 16.36
N GLY A 104 -14.16 22.77 15.36
CA GLY A 104 -15.26 22.93 14.42
C GLY A 104 -16.62 22.88 15.09
N ILE A 105 -16.83 21.92 16.02
CA ILE A 105 -18.06 21.84 16.81
C ILE A 105 -18.25 23.12 17.62
N TRP A 106 -17.21 23.56 18.34
CA TRP A 106 -17.26 24.79 19.13
C TRP A 106 -17.56 26.04 18.28
N ALA A 107 -17.00 26.12 17.07
CA ALA A 107 -17.16 27.28 16.20
C ALA A 107 -18.56 27.34 15.55
N VAL A 108 -19.11 26.21 15.10
CA VAL A 108 -20.36 26.15 14.33
C VAL A 108 -21.61 26.02 15.21
N TYR A 109 -21.58 25.15 16.21
CA TYR A 109 -22.80 24.72 16.90
C TYR A 109 -23.52 25.79 17.71
N PRO A 110 -22.85 26.76 18.37
CA PRO A 110 -23.56 27.85 19.05
C PRO A 110 -24.48 28.64 18.10
N ILE A 111 -24.11 28.77 16.82
CA ILE A 111 -24.95 29.41 15.79
C ILE A 111 -26.13 28.50 15.45
N VAL A 112 -25.88 27.22 15.20
CA VAL A 112 -26.94 26.25 14.84
C VAL A 112 -27.99 26.11 15.95
N PHE A 113 -27.54 26.02 17.22
CA PHE A 113 -28.43 25.95 18.37
C PHE A 113 -29.20 27.25 18.62
N SER A 114 -28.66 28.41 18.23
CA SER A 114 -29.39 29.69 18.33
C SER A 114 -30.60 29.79 17.39
N ILE A 115 -30.62 29.00 16.32
CA ILE A 115 -31.71 28.99 15.33
C ILE A 115 -32.85 28.09 15.82
N ASN A 116 -32.55 26.82 16.11
CA ASN A 116 -33.51 25.87 16.64
C ASN A 116 -32.81 24.73 17.39
N TYR A 117 -33.27 24.43 18.60
CA TYR A 117 -32.70 23.38 19.45
C TYR A 117 -32.74 21.98 18.81
N CYS A 118 -33.89 21.57 18.25
CA CYS A 118 -34.03 20.25 17.63
C CYS A 118 -33.12 20.09 16.41
N HIS A 119 -32.99 21.16 15.62
CA HIS A 119 -32.08 21.22 14.48
C HIS A 119 -30.61 21.09 14.93
N GLY A 120 -30.22 21.81 15.99
CA GLY A 120 -28.89 21.70 16.59
C GLY A 120 -28.56 20.29 17.06
N VAL A 121 -29.48 19.63 17.79
CA VAL A 121 -29.29 18.24 18.25
C VAL A 121 -29.15 17.27 17.07
N PHE A 122 -30.01 17.40 16.05
CA PHE A 122 -29.96 16.55 14.85
C PHE A 122 -28.59 16.63 14.15
N HIS A 123 -28.12 17.84 13.87
CA HIS A 123 -26.82 18.03 13.24
C HIS A 123 -25.68 17.52 14.14
N LEU A 124 -25.78 17.68 15.46
CA LEU A 124 -24.75 17.23 16.40
C LEU A 124 -24.58 15.71 16.34
N ILE A 125 -25.69 14.97 16.29
CA ILE A 125 -25.67 13.51 16.15
C ILE A 125 -24.96 13.10 14.85
N ILE A 126 -25.26 13.78 13.73
CA ILE A 126 -24.61 13.52 12.44
C ILE A 126 -23.10 13.78 12.53
N ALA A 127 -22.69 14.95 13.05
CA ALA A 127 -21.29 15.31 13.17
C ALA A 127 -20.51 14.34 14.06
N VAL A 128 -21.08 13.93 15.20
CA VAL A 128 -20.46 12.94 16.10
C VAL A 128 -20.33 11.58 15.40
N THR A 129 -21.36 11.14 14.67
CA THR A 129 -21.35 9.86 13.95
C THR A 129 -20.27 9.85 12.85
N LEU A 130 -20.21 10.91 12.04
CA LEU A 130 -19.19 11.08 10.99
C LEU A 130 -17.77 11.16 11.57
N SER A 131 -17.61 11.85 12.71
CA SER A 131 -16.33 11.95 13.43
C SER A 131 -15.86 10.58 13.94
N ILE A 132 -16.74 9.82 14.58
CA ILE A 132 -16.44 8.46 15.07
C ILE A 132 -16.08 7.55 13.89
N SER A 133 -16.85 7.60 12.80
CA SER A 133 -16.59 6.83 11.59
C SER A 133 -15.19 7.15 11.01
N THR A 134 -14.86 8.43 10.86
CA THR A 134 -13.57 8.87 10.29
C THR A 134 -12.40 8.47 11.18
N ILE A 135 -12.47 8.72 12.49
CA ILE A 135 -11.39 8.39 13.44
C ILE A 135 -11.21 6.86 13.54
N SER A 136 -12.30 6.10 13.61
CA SER A 136 -12.24 4.64 13.73
C SER A 136 -11.65 3.98 12.49
N THR A 137 -12.08 4.39 11.29
CA THR A 137 -11.53 3.87 10.02
C THR A 137 -10.08 4.28 9.79
N PHE A 138 -9.68 5.50 10.15
CA PHE A 138 -8.28 5.93 10.16
C PHE A 138 -7.44 5.05 11.10
N SER A 139 -7.93 4.85 12.33
CA SER A 139 -7.25 4.06 13.36
C SER A 139 -7.09 2.59 12.93
N LEU A 140 -8.16 2.00 12.37
CA LEU A 140 -8.11 0.63 11.83
C LEU A 140 -7.06 0.53 10.73
N THR A 141 -7.00 1.52 9.83
CA THR A 141 -5.99 1.54 8.76
C THR A 141 -4.56 1.63 9.29
N ALA A 142 -4.34 2.53 10.25
CA ALA A 142 -3.02 2.80 10.80
C ALA A 142 -2.49 1.65 11.68
N PHE A 143 -3.35 1.03 12.50
CA PHE A 143 -2.90 0.07 13.51
C PHE A 143 -3.13 -1.40 13.14
N ARG A 144 -4.01 -1.74 12.19
CA ARG A 144 -4.11 -3.12 11.67
C ARG A 144 -2.83 -3.52 10.94
N SER A 145 -2.54 -4.82 10.96
CA SER A 145 -1.53 -5.40 10.07
C SER A 145 -1.88 -5.09 8.61
N ALA A 146 -0.85 -4.82 7.80
CA ALA A 146 -1.00 -4.65 6.35
C ALA A 146 -1.20 -6.00 5.62
N GLY A 147 -1.01 -7.12 6.31
CA GLY A 147 -1.07 -8.47 5.77
C GLY A 147 0.31 -9.04 5.49
N ALA A 148 0.65 -10.15 6.16
CA ALA A 148 1.86 -10.91 5.88
C ALA A 148 1.57 -12.00 4.81
N PRO A 149 2.53 -12.34 3.95
CA PRO A 149 2.37 -13.49 3.05
C PRO A 149 2.18 -14.78 3.86
N PRO A 150 1.39 -15.75 3.35
CA PRO A 150 1.19 -17.02 4.02
C PRO A 150 2.53 -17.75 4.20
N ASN A 151 2.68 -18.44 5.33
CA ASN A 151 3.85 -19.26 5.58
C ASN A 151 3.68 -20.58 4.81
N ILE A 152 4.37 -20.71 3.69
CA ILE A 152 4.41 -21.92 2.89
C ILE A 152 5.67 -22.72 3.22
N LEU A 153 5.57 -24.05 3.25
CA LEU A 153 6.73 -24.92 3.32
C LEU A 153 7.44 -24.92 1.96
N TRP A 154 8.76 -24.79 1.96
CA TRP A 154 9.60 -24.69 0.76
C TRP A 154 10.96 -25.35 1.04
N GLY A 155 11.69 -25.69 -0.02
CA GLY A 155 13.02 -26.31 0.08
C GLY A 155 13.04 -27.85 0.05
N SER A 156 11.94 -28.51 -0.34
CA SER A 156 11.90 -29.97 -0.49
C SER A 156 11.13 -30.42 -1.74
N TYR A 157 11.78 -31.21 -2.58
CA TYR A 157 11.35 -31.53 -3.95
C TYR A 157 10.20 -32.54 -4.06
N PRO A 158 9.89 -33.39 -3.07
CA PRO A 158 8.57 -34.01 -3.07
C PRO A 158 7.51 -33.13 -2.40
N ALA A 159 7.88 -32.24 -1.48
CA ALA A 159 6.90 -31.43 -0.73
C ALA A 159 6.25 -30.34 -1.60
N VAL A 160 7.00 -29.76 -2.54
CA VAL A 160 6.49 -28.77 -3.48
C VAL A 160 6.14 -29.43 -4.81
N GLY A 161 4.83 -29.61 -5.03
CA GLY A 161 4.31 -30.16 -6.27
C GLY A 161 4.63 -29.32 -7.51
N LYS A 162 4.42 -29.92 -8.69
CA LYS A 162 4.57 -29.24 -9.99
C LYS A 162 3.67 -27.99 -10.05
N GLY A 163 4.26 -26.84 -10.37
CA GLY A 163 3.59 -25.54 -10.37
C GLY A 163 3.21 -24.98 -8.99
N GLY A 164 3.61 -25.63 -7.89
CA GLY A 164 3.22 -25.24 -6.53
C GLY A 164 3.72 -23.86 -6.07
N LEU A 165 4.70 -23.29 -6.78
CA LEU A 165 5.30 -21.98 -6.53
C LEU A 165 5.31 -21.11 -7.79
N GLU A 166 4.36 -21.32 -8.69
CA GLU A 166 4.23 -20.56 -9.93
C GLU A 166 4.18 -19.05 -9.65
N ASN A 167 5.08 -18.29 -10.29
CA ASN A 167 5.25 -16.84 -10.10
C ASN A 167 5.68 -16.39 -8.69
N TYR A 168 6.02 -17.32 -7.80
CA TYR A 168 6.62 -16.93 -6.52
C TYR A 168 8.06 -16.47 -6.75
N THR A 169 8.47 -15.48 -5.96
CA THR A 169 9.85 -14.99 -5.90
C THR A 169 10.39 -15.16 -4.49
N PHE A 170 11.68 -14.95 -4.27
CA PHE A 170 12.28 -15.03 -2.94
C PHE A 170 12.60 -13.65 -2.37
N CYS A 171 12.26 -13.42 -1.10
CA CYS A 171 12.68 -12.22 -0.38
C CYS A 171 13.94 -12.50 0.43
N HIS A 172 15.07 -11.96 -0.01
CA HIS A 172 16.37 -12.10 0.67
C HIS A 172 16.45 -11.36 2.02
N TYR A 173 15.64 -10.31 2.22
CA TYR A 173 15.56 -9.58 3.49
C TYR A 173 14.82 -10.36 4.57
N CYS A 174 13.70 -11.00 4.21
CA CYS A 174 12.90 -11.77 5.15
C CYS A 174 13.26 -13.25 5.18
N SER A 175 14.11 -13.71 4.26
CA SER A 175 14.46 -15.13 4.01
C SER A 175 13.21 -16.01 3.87
N LYS A 176 12.24 -15.54 3.09
CA LYS A 176 10.93 -16.21 2.90
C LYS A 176 10.44 -16.10 1.46
N PRO A 177 9.63 -17.08 1.00
CA PRO A 177 8.92 -16.98 -0.27
C PRO A 177 8.00 -15.77 -0.30
N LYS A 178 7.94 -15.15 -1.47
CA LYS A 178 7.14 -13.98 -1.79
C LYS A 178 6.13 -14.39 -2.84
N SER A 179 4.87 -14.52 -2.42
CA SER A 179 3.76 -14.81 -3.34
C SER A 179 3.63 -13.71 -4.40
N PRO A 180 2.93 -13.98 -5.51
CA PRO A 180 2.54 -12.94 -6.45
C PRO A 180 1.92 -11.75 -5.72
N ARG A 181 2.22 -10.53 -6.18
CA ARG A 181 1.76 -9.24 -5.61
C ARG A 181 2.24 -8.94 -4.17
N THR A 182 3.11 -9.77 -3.59
CA THR A 182 3.79 -9.45 -2.32
C THR A 182 5.06 -8.64 -2.59
N HIS A 183 5.31 -7.62 -1.77
CA HIS A 183 6.51 -6.78 -1.84
C HIS A 183 7.13 -6.55 -0.46
N HIS A 184 8.46 -6.47 -0.40
CA HIS A 184 9.16 -6.15 0.85
C HIS A 184 9.18 -4.64 1.05
N CYS A 185 8.56 -4.16 2.13
CA CYS A 185 8.65 -2.76 2.51
C CYS A 185 9.81 -2.56 3.48
N ARG A 186 10.81 -1.77 3.08
CA ARG A 186 11.96 -1.43 3.93
C ARG A 186 11.58 -0.60 5.16
N SER A 187 10.54 0.23 5.06
CA SER A 187 10.02 1.04 6.18
C SER A 187 9.27 0.18 7.20
N CYS A 188 8.46 -0.78 6.74
CA CYS A 188 7.73 -1.73 7.59
C CYS A 188 8.61 -2.91 8.05
N GLY A 189 9.75 -3.16 7.38
CA GLY A 189 10.70 -4.23 7.72
C GLY A 189 10.17 -5.64 7.46
N MET A 190 9.16 -5.76 6.59
CA MET A 190 8.46 -7.01 6.34
C MET A 190 7.92 -7.08 4.90
N CYS A 191 7.69 -8.30 4.43
CA CYS A 191 6.89 -8.54 3.24
C CYS A 191 5.41 -8.26 3.52
N VAL A 192 4.77 -7.52 2.63
CA VAL A 192 3.36 -7.16 2.69
C VAL A 192 2.63 -7.80 1.50
N LEU A 193 1.58 -8.56 1.79
CA LEU A 193 0.73 -9.21 0.77
C LEU A 193 -0.18 -8.18 0.10
N ASP A 194 -0.35 -8.28 -1.22
CA ASP A 194 -1.07 -7.30 -2.04
C ASP A 194 -0.71 -5.85 -1.69
N MET A 195 0.60 -5.59 -1.57
CA MET A 195 1.10 -4.29 -1.16
C MET A 195 0.71 -3.22 -2.18
N ASP A 196 0.04 -2.18 -1.71
CA ASP A 196 -0.28 -1.00 -2.50
C ASP A 196 0.84 0.03 -2.39
N HIS A 197 1.04 0.56 -1.18
CA HIS A 197 2.11 1.51 -0.88
C HIS A 197 2.42 1.53 0.62
N HIS A 198 3.53 2.17 0.99
CA HIS A 198 3.79 2.56 2.36
C HIS A 198 3.37 4.02 2.54
N CYS A 199 2.47 4.29 3.49
CA CYS A 199 1.94 5.62 3.73
C CYS A 199 2.46 6.16 5.07
N PRO A 200 3.31 7.21 5.06
CA PRO A 200 3.79 7.84 6.29
C PRO A 200 2.68 8.42 7.16
N PHE A 201 1.59 8.92 6.55
CA PHE A 201 0.46 9.53 7.26
C PHE A 201 -0.32 8.55 8.13
N ILE A 202 -0.37 7.28 7.75
CA ILE A 202 -0.95 6.21 8.60
C ILE A 202 0.15 5.44 9.37
N GLY A 203 1.42 5.81 9.18
CA GLY A 203 2.58 5.17 9.78
C GLY A 203 2.64 3.66 9.53
N ASN A 204 2.13 3.21 8.37
CA ASN A 204 1.93 1.80 8.07
C ASN A 204 1.88 1.56 6.55
N CYS A 205 2.04 0.30 6.18
CA CYS A 205 1.82 -0.16 4.82
C CYS A 205 0.31 -0.34 4.57
N VAL A 206 -0.14 -0.05 3.34
CA VAL A 206 -1.47 -0.41 2.84
C VAL A 206 -1.31 -1.72 2.05
N GLY A 207 -2.01 -2.77 2.48
CA GLY A 207 -1.94 -4.10 1.88
C GLY A 207 -3.20 -4.91 2.15
N ALA A 208 -3.17 -6.21 1.85
CA ALA A 208 -4.33 -7.11 1.83
C ALA A 208 -5.29 -6.96 3.03
N GLU A 209 -4.76 -6.82 4.26
CA GLU A 209 -5.58 -6.85 5.48
C GLU A 209 -6.17 -5.48 5.88
N ASN A 210 -5.58 -4.37 5.44
CA ASN A 210 -6.02 -3.03 5.84
C ASN A 210 -6.42 -2.11 4.67
N HIS A 211 -6.25 -2.53 3.42
CA HIS A 211 -6.61 -1.73 2.23
C HIS A 211 -8.09 -1.32 2.24
N ARG A 212 -9.00 -2.20 2.68
CA ARG A 212 -10.42 -1.86 2.79
C ARG A 212 -10.68 -0.72 3.78
N PHE A 213 -10.02 -0.76 4.94
CA PHE A 213 -10.14 0.31 5.93
C PHE A 213 -9.58 1.63 5.39
N PHE A 214 -8.50 1.58 4.60
CA PHE A 214 -7.94 2.77 3.96
C PHE A 214 -8.96 3.42 3.02
N ILE A 215 -9.65 2.65 2.18
CA ILE A 215 -10.69 3.19 1.28
C ILE A 215 -11.90 3.69 2.09
N MET A 216 -12.33 2.96 3.12
CA MET A 216 -13.41 3.41 4.02
C MET A 216 -13.06 4.71 4.74
N PHE A 217 -11.81 4.88 5.16
CA PHE A 217 -11.30 6.13 5.73
C PHE A 217 -11.39 7.27 4.71
N LEU A 218 -10.90 7.08 3.48
CA LEU A 218 -10.98 8.12 2.46
C LEU A 218 -12.42 8.52 2.14
N MET A 219 -13.34 7.56 2.01
CA MET A 219 -14.76 7.83 1.80
C MET A 219 -15.39 8.57 2.99
N SER A 220 -15.14 8.10 4.21
CA SER A 220 -15.65 8.73 5.44
C SER A 220 -15.12 10.14 5.62
N ALA A 221 -13.83 10.37 5.33
CA ALA A 221 -13.21 11.69 5.38
C ALA A 221 -13.82 12.63 4.34
N VAL A 222 -13.95 12.21 3.07
CA VAL A 222 -14.58 13.04 2.02
C VAL A 222 -16.02 13.41 2.39
N ILE A 223 -16.84 12.44 2.83
CA ILE A 223 -18.22 12.71 3.27
C ILE A 223 -18.25 13.68 4.46
N SER A 224 -17.36 13.50 5.43
CA SER A 224 -17.26 14.40 6.59
C SER A 224 -16.86 15.81 6.19
N MET A 225 -15.96 15.96 5.21
CA MET A 225 -15.52 17.26 4.70
C MET A 225 -16.64 17.99 3.95
N PHE A 226 -17.40 17.31 3.09
CA PHE A 226 -18.59 17.88 2.45
C PHE A 226 -19.59 18.40 3.50
N TYR A 227 -19.82 17.60 4.55
CA TYR A 227 -20.70 18.00 5.65
C TYR A 227 -20.16 19.22 6.41
N VAL A 228 -18.86 19.26 6.74
CA VAL A 228 -18.21 20.41 7.39
C VAL A 228 -18.30 21.66 6.54
N ASN A 229 -18.07 21.56 5.22
CA ASN A 229 -18.17 22.67 4.29
C ASN A 229 -19.59 23.22 4.22
N PHE A 230 -20.59 22.34 4.12
CA PHE A 230 -22.00 22.73 4.16
C PHE A 230 -22.36 23.45 5.47
N MET A 231 -22.01 22.87 6.63
CA MET A 231 -22.32 23.46 7.93
C MET A 231 -21.56 24.76 8.19
N SER A 232 -20.32 24.89 7.70
CA SER A 232 -19.53 26.11 7.82
C SER A 232 -20.09 27.22 6.95
N ALA A 233 -20.50 26.93 5.72
CA ALA A 233 -21.19 27.88 4.84
C ALA A 233 -22.53 28.33 5.44
N TYR A 234 -23.31 27.39 6.00
CA TYR A 234 -24.56 27.69 6.69
C TYR A 234 -24.34 28.62 7.89
N ALA A 235 -23.35 28.33 8.75
CA ALA A 235 -23.01 29.17 9.89
C ALA A 235 -22.50 30.56 9.46
N ALA A 236 -21.68 30.62 8.40
CA ALA A 236 -21.19 31.87 7.84
C ALA A 236 -22.33 32.74 7.30
N TYR A 237 -23.29 32.15 6.59
CA TYR A 237 -24.48 32.85 6.08
C TYR A 237 -25.29 33.50 7.22
N HIS A 238 -25.50 32.78 8.32
CA HIS A 238 -26.24 33.31 9.48
C HIS A 238 -25.44 34.32 10.33
N THR A 239 -24.14 34.40 10.15
CA THR A 239 -23.26 35.35 10.88
C THR A 239 -22.92 36.59 10.05
N TRP A 240 -23.22 36.58 8.74
CA TRP A 240 -22.83 37.66 7.84
C TRP A 240 -23.59 38.96 8.15
N PRO A 241 -22.89 40.08 8.39
CA PRO A 241 -23.56 41.35 8.66
C PRO A 241 -24.29 41.84 7.41
N SER A 242 -25.46 42.48 7.59
CA SER A 242 -26.22 43.04 6.48
C SER A 242 -25.41 44.09 5.72
N PHE A 243 -25.49 44.07 4.39
CA PHE A 243 -24.85 45.09 3.55
C PHE A 243 -25.54 46.45 3.77
N SER A 244 -24.84 47.39 4.40
CA SER A 244 -25.28 48.78 4.45
C SER A 244 -24.78 49.47 3.17
N TYR A 245 -25.67 49.57 2.17
CA TYR A 245 -25.42 50.42 1.02
C TYR A 245 -25.54 51.88 1.46
N GLY A 246 -24.51 52.68 1.16
CA GLY A 246 -24.55 54.11 1.43
C GLY A 246 -25.70 54.75 0.66
N THR A 247 -26.46 55.65 1.28
CA THR A 247 -27.55 56.38 0.60
C THR A 247 -26.98 57.15 -0.59
N ILE A 248 -27.24 56.69 -1.82
CA ILE A 248 -26.71 57.30 -3.05
C ILE A 248 -27.40 58.65 -3.30
N SER A 249 -26.60 59.71 -3.37
CA SER A 249 -26.94 60.98 -4.02
C SER A 249 -27.05 60.77 -5.52
N SER A 250 -28.16 61.18 -6.13
CA SER A 250 -28.54 61.03 -7.55
C SER A 250 -27.44 61.41 -8.57
N GLY A 251 -26.53 60.49 -8.86
CA GLY A 251 -25.48 60.62 -9.87
C GLY A 251 -25.49 59.45 -10.85
N THR A 252 -25.09 59.70 -12.09
CA THR A 252 -25.15 58.77 -13.23
C THR A 252 -24.49 57.43 -12.92
N LEU A 253 -25.30 56.36 -12.96
CA LEU A 253 -24.88 54.98 -12.72
C LEU A 253 -24.00 54.52 -13.89
N THR A 254 -22.73 54.22 -13.61
CA THR A 254 -21.83 53.52 -14.55
C THR A 254 -21.48 52.17 -13.93
N HIS A 255 -21.29 51.13 -14.75
CA HIS A 255 -20.94 49.77 -14.28
C HIS A 255 -19.71 49.77 -13.35
N ASP A 256 -18.76 50.68 -13.58
CA ASP A 256 -17.57 50.85 -12.73
C ASP A 256 -17.90 51.43 -11.35
N ASN A 257 -18.92 52.27 -11.23
CA ASN A 257 -19.38 52.82 -9.95
C ASN A 257 -20.16 51.78 -9.14
N GLU A 258 -20.99 50.94 -9.80
CA GLU A 258 -21.68 49.82 -9.14
C GLU A 258 -20.70 48.78 -8.58
N LEU A 259 -19.68 48.41 -9.37
CA LEU A 259 -18.65 47.46 -8.92
C LEU A 259 -17.84 48.03 -7.75
N LYS A 260 -17.50 49.33 -7.78
CA LYS A 260 -16.83 50.02 -6.66
C LYS A 260 -17.70 50.07 -5.41
N GLU A 261 -19.00 50.27 -5.56
CA GLU A 261 -19.93 50.30 -4.42
C GLU A 261 -20.14 48.90 -3.82
N PHE A 262 -20.31 47.88 -4.67
CA PHE A 262 -20.37 46.49 -4.22
C PHE A 262 -19.08 46.07 -3.51
N THR A 263 -17.92 46.39 -4.08
CA THR A 263 -16.62 46.04 -3.48
C THR A 263 -16.37 46.80 -2.17
N THR A 264 -16.75 48.06 -2.07
CA THR A 264 -16.64 48.83 -0.80
C THR A 264 -17.61 48.34 0.27
N ALA A 265 -18.86 48.01 -0.09
CA ALA A 265 -19.82 47.40 0.82
C ALA A 265 -19.36 46.01 1.30
N PHE A 266 -18.77 45.20 0.41
CA PHE A 266 -18.20 43.90 0.75
C PHE A 266 -16.97 44.03 1.67
N LEU A 267 -16.01 44.90 1.33
CA LEU A 267 -14.83 45.16 2.18
C LEU A 267 -15.23 45.71 3.55
N SER A 268 -16.21 46.61 3.60
CA SER A 268 -16.77 47.13 4.86
C SER A 268 -17.39 46.01 5.70
N SER A 269 -18.21 45.14 5.09
CA SER A 269 -18.81 43.99 5.77
C SER A 269 -17.77 43.00 6.32
N LEU A 270 -16.61 42.85 5.67
CA LEU A 270 -15.49 42.05 6.15
C LEU A 270 -14.80 42.66 7.39
N VAL A 271 -14.73 44.00 7.48
CA VAL A 271 -14.17 44.71 8.65
C VAL A 271 -15.07 44.58 9.88
N PHE A 272 -16.39 44.55 9.68
CA PHE A 272 -17.38 44.34 10.76
C PHE A 272 -17.65 42.87 11.08
N LEU A 273 -17.04 41.94 10.34
CA LEU A 273 -17.15 40.52 10.63
C LEU A 273 -16.44 40.25 11.96
N GLN A 274 -17.17 39.76 12.95
CA GLN A 274 -16.60 39.36 14.24
C GLN A 274 -15.43 38.40 14.00
N ALA A 275 -14.39 38.43 14.85
CA ALA A 275 -13.21 37.57 14.72
C ALA A 275 -13.56 36.07 14.49
N ARG A 276 -14.69 35.64 15.06
CA ARG A 276 -15.29 34.31 14.84
C ARG A 276 -15.67 34.02 13.38
N GLY A 277 -16.24 34.98 12.67
CA GLY A 277 -16.61 34.84 11.25
C GLY A 277 -15.38 34.76 10.34
N VAL A 278 -14.34 35.56 10.62
CA VAL A 278 -13.07 35.49 9.87
C VAL A 278 -12.41 34.13 10.03
N VAL A 279 -12.38 33.59 11.26
CA VAL A 279 -11.86 32.24 11.54
C VAL A 279 -12.67 31.17 10.80
N LEU A 280 -14.01 31.27 10.79
CA LEU A 280 -14.88 30.34 10.05
C LEU A 280 -14.61 30.36 8.54
N MET A 281 -14.44 31.55 7.94
CA MET A 281 -14.11 31.67 6.51
C MET A 281 -12.75 31.04 6.19
N TYR A 282 -11.73 31.31 7.01
CA TYR A 282 -10.41 30.71 6.83
C TYR A 282 -10.46 29.18 6.92
N LEU A 283 -11.16 28.65 7.94
CA LEU A 283 -11.34 27.21 8.12
C LEU A 283 -12.09 26.58 6.95
N PHE A 284 -13.12 27.26 6.42
CA PHE A 284 -13.86 26.82 5.24
C PHE A 284 -12.97 26.74 3.98
N MET A 285 -12.14 27.76 3.73
CA MET A 285 -11.22 27.74 2.58
C MET A 285 -10.17 26.63 2.73
N CYS A 286 -9.64 26.43 3.94
CA CYS A 286 -8.72 25.34 4.23
C CYS A 286 -9.39 23.97 4.04
N SER A 287 -10.63 23.81 4.48
CA SER A 287 -11.35 22.54 4.38
C SER A 287 -11.69 22.18 2.93
N VAL A 288 -12.10 23.15 2.09
CA VAL A 288 -12.28 22.92 0.65
C VAL A 288 -10.97 22.48 -0.02
N SER A 289 -9.84 23.11 0.32
CA SER A 289 -8.54 22.73 -0.24
C SER A 289 -8.16 21.28 0.10
N VAL A 290 -8.33 20.88 1.37
CA VAL A 290 -8.06 19.51 1.82
C VAL A 290 -9.04 18.50 1.19
N GLU A 291 -10.31 18.86 1.06
CA GLU A 291 -11.34 18.04 0.42
C GLU A 291 -11.00 17.69 -1.03
N ILE A 292 -10.53 18.66 -1.81
CA ILE A 292 -10.12 18.43 -3.21
C ILE A 292 -8.99 17.38 -3.25
N GLY A 293 -7.97 17.53 -2.41
CA GLY A 293 -6.85 16.59 -2.34
C GLY A 293 -7.28 15.18 -1.94
N LEU A 294 -8.14 15.04 -0.93
CA LEU A 294 -8.66 13.74 -0.50
C LEU A 294 -9.58 13.10 -1.56
N SER A 295 -10.38 13.90 -2.26
CA SER A 295 -11.26 13.45 -3.34
C SER A 295 -10.45 12.94 -4.53
N MET A 296 -9.38 13.63 -4.92
CA MET A 296 -8.45 13.18 -5.96
C MET A 296 -7.76 11.86 -5.56
N LEU A 297 -7.32 11.74 -4.32
CA LEU A 297 -6.70 10.51 -3.81
C LEU A 297 -7.69 9.34 -3.80
N LEU A 298 -8.93 9.56 -3.33
CA LEU A 298 -9.98 8.55 -3.34
C LEU A 298 -10.30 8.10 -4.76
N TRP A 299 -10.45 9.04 -5.69
CA TRP A 299 -10.68 8.75 -7.10
C TRP A 299 -9.57 7.86 -7.68
N GLN A 300 -8.31 8.23 -7.47
CA GLN A 300 -7.16 7.48 -7.95
C GLN A 300 -7.14 6.04 -7.40
N GLN A 301 -7.42 5.86 -6.11
CA GLN A 301 -7.43 4.54 -5.47
C GLN A 301 -8.57 3.65 -6.00
N LEU A 302 -9.78 4.22 -6.14
CA LEU A 302 -10.92 3.52 -6.74
C LEU A 302 -10.64 3.13 -8.20
N TRP A 303 -9.95 3.99 -8.95
CA TRP A 303 -9.55 3.70 -10.33
C TRP A 303 -8.60 2.51 -10.45
N TYR A 304 -7.64 2.37 -9.53
CA TYR A 304 -6.76 1.18 -9.51
C TYR A 304 -7.51 -0.09 -9.12
N ILE A 305 -8.43 0.00 -8.15
CA ILE A 305 -9.30 -1.13 -7.76
C ILE A 305 -10.17 -1.57 -8.95
N TYR A 306 -10.74 -0.62 -9.71
CA TYR A 306 -11.53 -0.91 -10.92
C TYR A 306 -10.71 -1.68 -11.98
N GLN A 307 -9.43 -1.35 -12.12
CA GLN A 307 -8.49 -2.07 -12.99
C GLN A 307 -8.02 -3.42 -12.42
N GLY A 308 -8.30 -3.73 -11.14
CA GLY A 308 -7.79 -4.92 -10.46
C GLY A 308 -6.30 -4.84 -10.09
N LYS A 309 -5.71 -3.64 -10.14
CA LYS A 309 -4.27 -3.38 -9.92
C LYS A 309 -4.05 -2.75 -8.53
N THR A 310 -2.85 -2.94 -7.97
CA THR A 310 -2.34 -2.09 -6.90
C THR A 310 -1.54 -0.93 -7.50
N TYR A 311 -1.32 0.14 -6.75
CA TYR A 311 -0.45 1.24 -7.15
C TYR A 311 0.94 0.73 -7.54
N LEU A 312 1.51 -0.20 -6.75
CA LEU A 312 2.81 -0.78 -7.06
C LEU A 312 2.80 -1.65 -8.31
N SER A 313 1.75 -2.44 -8.52
CA SER A 313 1.64 -3.27 -9.73
C SER A 313 1.54 -2.41 -10.98
N HIS A 314 0.84 -1.26 -10.90
CA HIS A 314 0.79 -0.29 -11.99
C HIS A 314 2.17 0.30 -12.32
N LEU A 315 3.01 0.60 -11.31
CA LEU A 315 4.37 1.09 -11.54
C LEU A 315 5.31 0.01 -12.11
N SER A 316 5.13 -1.26 -11.72
CA SER A 316 5.99 -2.36 -12.20
C SER A 316 5.57 -2.91 -13.55
N SER A 317 4.28 -2.86 -13.90
CA SER A 317 3.77 -3.29 -15.20
C SER A 317 3.96 -2.17 -16.21
N GLY A 318 5.15 -2.05 -16.78
CA GLY A 318 5.37 -1.30 -18.02
C GLY A 318 4.64 -1.98 -19.18
N GLY A 319 3.31 -1.84 -19.23
CA GLY A 319 2.44 -2.47 -20.23
C GLY A 319 2.23 -3.98 -20.01
N ASP A 320 1.00 -4.44 -20.25
CA ASP A 320 0.67 -5.85 -20.52
C ASP A 320 0.50 -6.85 -19.35
N GLU A 321 -0.34 -6.49 -18.36
CA GLU A 321 -1.23 -7.48 -17.74
C GLU A 321 -2.67 -7.10 -18.12
N THR A 322 -3.31 -7.94 -18.95
CA THR A 322 -4.72 -7.85 -19.35
C THR A 322 -5.64 -8.26 -18.20
N THR A 323 -5.62 -7.51 -17.10
CA THR A 323 -6.70 -7.61 -16.11
C THR A 323 -7.98 -7.04 -16.73
N THR A 324 -9.04 -7.84 -16.78
CA THR A 324 -10.34 -7.38 -17.27
C THR A 324 -10.82 -6.24 -16.37
N LYS A 325 -10.97 -5.05 -16.95
CA LYS A 325 -11.58 -3.90 -16.27
C LYS A 325 -13.04 -4.23 -16.00
N GLY A 326 -13.52 -3.96 -14.79
CA GLY A 326 -14.90 -4.25 -14.49
C GLY A 326 -15.32 -4.01 -13.06
N TRP A 327 -16.63 -3.80 -12.89
CA TRP A 327 -17.28 -3.71 -11.60
C TRP A 327 -17.09 -4.96 -10.73
N GLU A 328 -16.83 -6.12 -11.35
CA GLU A 328 -16.48 -7.36 -10.66
C GLU A 328 -15.27 -7.19 -9.74
N ASN A 329 -14.26 -6.40 -10.13
CA ASN A 329 -13.08 -6.14 -9.29
C ASN A 329 -13.43 -5.32 -8.04
N VAL A 330 -14.31 -4.34 -8.19
CA VAL A 330 -14.81 -3.50 -7.08
C VAL A 330 -15.65 -4.35 -6.13
N ILE A 331 -16.57 -5.17 -6.66
CA ILE A 331 -17.39 -6.09 -5.89
C ILE A 331 -16.51 -7.12 -5.17
N ARG A 332 -15.48 -7.66 -5.82
CA ARG A 332 -14.51 -8.58 -5.19
C ARG A 332 -13.71 -7.89 -4.08
N PHE A 333 -13.33 -6.63 -4.29
CA PHE A 333 -12.55 -5.86 -3.33
C PHE A 333 -13.34 -5.57 -2.05
N PHE A 334 -14.59 -5.10 -2.16
CA PHE A 334 -15.44 -4.81 -1.00
C PHE A 334 -16.22 -6.02 -0.48
N GLY A 335 -16.47 -7.00 -1.33
CA GLY A 335 -17.17 -8.24 -0.99
C GLY A 335 -16.43 -9.02 0.10
N CYS A 336 -17.16 -9.79 0.90
CA CYS A 336 -16.56 -10.65 1.91
C CYS A 336 -15.79 -11.79 1.20
N PRO A 337 -14.45 -11.87 1.28
CA PRO A 337 -13.67 -12.85 0.53
C PRO A 337 -13.65 -14.22 1.23
N TYR A 338 -14.33 -14.35 2.38
CA TYR A 338 -14.28 -15.53 3.23
C TYR A 338 -15.68 -16.01 3.58
N GLY A 339 -16.35 -16.65 2.61
CA GLY A 339 -17.25 -17.75 2.97
C GLY A 339 -16.43 -18.79 3.74
N THR A 340 -16.99 -19.31 4.82
CA THR A 340 -16.46 -20.25 5.84
C THR A 340 -15.69 -21.49 5.35
N LYS A 341 -15.50 -21.69 4.05
CA LYS A 341 -14.85 -22.86 3.43
C LYS A 341 -13.32 -22.90 3.57
N ARG A 342 -12.64 -21.82 3.96
CA ARG A 342 -11.17 -21.80 4.15
C ARG A 342 -10.71 -22.24 5.54
N TYR A 343 -11.63 -22.33 6.51
CA TYR A 343 -11.37 -22.89 7.85
C TYR A 343 -11.74 -24.36 7.97
N LEU A 344 -12.27 -24.98 6.90
CA LEU A 344 -12.38 -26.43 6.88
C LEU A 344 -10.97 -27.00 6.66
N PRO A 345 -10.42 -27.78 7.62
CA PRO A 345 -9.17 -28.47 7.40
C PRO A 345 -9.33 -29.38 6.17
N MET A 346 -8.25 -29.52 5.39
CA MET A 346 -8.13 -30.47 4.28
C MET A 346 -8.16 -31.94 4.75
N PHE A 347 -9.15 -32.32 5.55
CA PHE A 347 -9.39 -33.70 5.98
C PHE A 347 -10.48 -34.39 5.17
N VAL A 348 -11.29 -33.65 4.40
CA VAL A 348 -12.45 -34.23 3.70
C VAL A 348 -12.10 -34.76 2.29
N SER A 349 -10.99 -34.35 1.67
CA SER A 349 -10.61 -34.90 0.35
C SER A 349 -10.03 -36.32 0.42
N SER A 350 -9.61 -36.79 1.60
CA SER A 350 -9.07 -38.14 1.78
C SER A 350 -10.17 -39.20 2.02
N ILE A 351 -11.34 -38.82 2.55
CA ILE A 351 -12.44 -39.76 2.81
C ILE A 351 -13.14 -40.20 1.51
N HIS A 352 -13.22 -39.32 0.51
CA HIS A 352 -13.87 -39.63 -0.76
C HIS A 352 -13.05 -40.58 -1.68
N LYS A 353 -11.76 -40.80 -1.39
CA LYS A 353 -10.93 -41.78 -2.11
C LYS A 353 -10.94 -43.18 -1.49
N ILE A 354 -11.44 -43.35 -0.27
CA ILE A 354 -11.49 -44.66 0.41
C ILE A 354 -12.78 -45.43 0.08
N HIS A 355 -13.86 -44.75 -0.31
CA HIS A 355 -15.14 -45.38 -0.69
C HIS A 355 -15.26 -45.79 -2.18
N LYS A 356 -14.15 -45.80 -2.93
CA LYS A 356 -14.11 -46.25 -4.34
C LYS A 356 -13.02 -47.31 -4.60
N LYS A 357 -12.91 -48.27 -3.70
CA LYS A 357 -12.26 -49.55 -3.98
C LYS A 357 -13.13 -50.70 -3.49
#